data_AF-A0A6P1GPV0-F1
#
_entry.id   AF-A0A6P1GPV0-F1
#
_cell.length_a   1.000
_cell.length_b   1.000
_cell.length_c   1.000
_cell.angle_alpha   90.00
_cell.angle_beta   90.00
_cell.angle_gamma   90.00
#
_symmetry.space_group_name_H-M   'P 1'
#
loop_
_entity.id
_entity.type
_entity.pdbx_description
1 polymer ?
#
loop_
_entity_poly.entity_id
_entity_poly.type
_entity_poly.pdbx_seq_one_letter_code
_entity_poly.pdbx_strand_id
1 'polypeptide(L)'
;MSMELKSVLNPFASDENGTVFHAEDFRISVGWRFYCITCGERMIHKRSKLNNRFFAHKNKLECQGSYETELHRYAKQIISQNLKIKIPEYYVNNFYTQSYGIQSFDKGEIEPTGFLETNSFKPDVILVNGDSELLIEVLVTHEVDLEKEKKVDLSGESMIEIDLSEVRSLNLSKIDLDDYILNKSPRSWINHKNKKKLIERAAAQRLNEMISSNNEIRKYVESFIPSRMQLSEYSRTQRKLKNYGLDRAIGLPCSMPYWFHLETNHWQTLYLDKIFFDQDQRSSIHEDRVLTLYAFDHGEGSKPDFDSKYVGWLNNSSLRMLFNWDLIDAIRSHRERFGLPPEIRGHPNAALIEYQNLVHKIGGIFERSHGGRFETNKKIVGEIRRNSQLFSLLYSIVQSADDEWKKSFIKNWVRKEVDGYGDTPLRLAKEGGTYWDHLANSLVEICNLRKGGRPVSDLLGLPIFRANEVAAGRSVDHLRSGDGLNCH
;
A
#
# COMPACT_ATOMS: atom_id res chain seq x y z
N MET A 1 25.79 37.71 -1.55
CA MET A 1 25.13 39.00 -1.79
C MET A 1 24.36 39.33 -0.52
N SER A 2 24.90 40.18 0.34
CA SER A 2 24.27 40.53 1.61
C SER A 2 22.93 41.21 1.31
N MET A 3 21.82 40.57 1.67
CA MET A 3 20.53 41.24 1.70
C MET A 3 20.63 42.34 2.76
N GLU A 4 20.73 43.59 2.33
CA GLU A 4 20.46 44.73 3.21
C GLU A 4 19.07 44.50 3.80
N LEU A 5 19.01 44.25 5.12
CA LEU A 5 17.78 44.29 5.88
C LEU A 5 17.15 45.66 5.65
N LYS A 6 16.12 45.73 4.79
CA LYS A 6 15.25 46.91 4.73
C LYS A 6 14.85 47.23 6.16
N SER A 7 15.19 48.43 6.64
CA SER A 7 14.77 48.90 7.95
C SER A 7 13.25 48.84 8.00
N VAL A 8 12.72 47.88 8.76
CA VAL A 8 11.28 47.74 8.98
C VAL A 8 10.85 48.98 9.75
N LEU A 9 9.90 49.73 9.20
CA LEU A 9 9.35 50.90 9.85
C LEU A 9 8.52 50.43 11.05
N ASN A 10 8.82 50.97 12.23
CA ASN A 10 8.13 50.61 13.47
C ASN A 10 6.66 51.11 13.44
N PRO A 11 5.65 50.23 13.44
CA PRO A 11 4.26 50.63 13.43
C PRO A 11 3.68 50.85 14.84
N PHE A 12 4.44 50.62 15.92
CA PHE A 12 3.93 50.63 17.28
C PHE A 12 4.44 51.83 18.08
N ALA A 13 3.59 52.35 18.96
CA ALA A 13 3.96 53.30 20.00
C ALA A 13 3.00 53.18 21.18
N SER A 14 3.36 53.76 22.31
CA SER A 14 2.52 53.82 23.51
C SER A 14 2.05 55.24 23.84
N ASP A 15 0.96 55.36 24.60
CA ASP A 15 0.61 56.60 25.31
C ASP A 15 1.32 56.70 26.67
N GLU A 16 0.99 57.73 27.44
CA GLU A 16 1.54 57.96 28.78
C GLU A 16 1.13 56.92 29.83
N ASN A 17 0.08 56.14 29.57
CA ASN A 17 -0.39 55.06 30.44
C ASN A 17 0.18 53.69 30.03
N GLY A 18 1.00 53.64 28.98
CA GLY A 18 1.59 52.42 28.45
C GLY A 18 0.67 51.64 27.49
N THR A 19 -0.49 52.19 27.10
CA THR A 19 -1.36 51.57 26.10
C THR A 19 -0.67 51.59 24.75
N VAL A 20 -0.52 50.43 24.12
CA VAL A 20 0.13 50.27 22.81
C VAL A 20 -0.88 50.48 21.69
N PHE A 21 -0.48 51.23 20.66
CA PHE A 21 -1.27 51.51 19.47
C PHE A 21 -0.51 51.13 18.20
N HIS A 22 -1.27 50.82 17.14
CA HIS A 22 -0.74 50.67 15.80
C HIS A 22 -0.83 52.01 15.04
N ALA A 23 0.12 52.32 14.17
CA ALA A 23 0.20 53.60 13.48
C ALA A 23 -1.04 53.87 12.59
N GLU A 24 -1.74 52.81 12.15
CA GLU A 24 -2.98 52.94 11.39
C GLU A 24 -4.16 53.48 12.21
N ASP A 25 -4.12 53.39 13.54
CA ASP A 25 -5.14 53.95 14.45
C ASP A 25 -5.28 55.46 14.29
N PHE A 26 -4.21 56.13 13.85
CA PHE A 26 -4.16 57.58 13.76
C PHE A 26 -4.19 58.04 12.31
N ARG A 27 -5.31 58.65 11.89
CA ARG A 27 -5.39 59.35 10.59
C ARG A 27 -4.74 60.73 10.65
N ILE A 28 -4.88 61.41 11.78
CA ILE A 28 -4.33 62.74 12.11
C ILE A 28 -3.77 62.66 13.54
N SER A 29 -2.54 63.13 13.76
CA SER A 29 -1.83 63.01 15.04
C SER A 29 -1.82 64.31 15.87
N VAL A 30 -2.68 65.26 15.56
CA VAL A 30 -2.73 66.57 16.25
C VAL A 30 -3.19 66.35 17.69
N GLY A 31 -2.38 66.79 18.66
CA GLY A 31 -2.69 66.70 20.10
C GLY A 31 -2.23 65.40 20.79
N TRP A 32 -1.90 64.36 20.04
CA TRP A 32 -1.46 63.07 20.59
C TRP A 32 0.02 63.07 20.95
N ARG A 33 0.36 62.34 22.02
CA ARG A 33 1.71 62.18 22.53
C ARG A 33 2.07 60.70 22.50
N PHE A 34 2.98 60.34 21.60
CA PHE A 34 3.45 58.96 21.42
C PHE A 34 4.82 58.77 22.07
N TYR A 35 5.02 57.60 22.65
CA TYR A 35 6.24 57.22 23.34
C TYR A 35 6.73 55.86 22.84
N CYS A 36 8.05 55.72 22.69
CA CYS A 36 8.64 54.44 22.35
C CYS A 36 8.43 53.47 23.51
N ILE A 37 7.96 52.28 23.17
CA ILE A 37 7.61 51.23 24.13
C ILE A 37 8.86 50.75 24.90
N THR A 38 10.03 50.77 24.24
CA THR A 38 11.28 50.28 24.86
C THR A 38 11.98 51.34 25.69
N CYS A 39 12.21 52.54 25.15
CA CYS A 39 13.02 53.57 25.83
C CYS A 39 12.21 54.70 26.46
N GLY A 40 10.89 54.77 26.24
CA GLY A 40 10.02 55.82 26.76
C GLY A 40 10.17 57.19 26.08
N GLU A 41 11.04 57.32 25.09
CA GLU A 41 11.29 58.60 24.41
C GLU A 41 10.14 59.03 23.49
N ARG A 42 10.05 60.34 23.27
CA ARG A 42 9.00 60.92 22.40
C ARG A 42 9.14 60.46 20.96
N MET A 43 8.03 59.96 20.42
CA MET A 43 7.89 59.58 19.02
C MET A 43 6.97 60.53 18.26
N ILE A 44 7.15 60.56 16.94
CA ILE A 44 6.32 61.27 15.99
C ILE A 44 5.73 60.28 14.98
N HIS A 45 4.43 60.42 14.75
CA HIS A 45 3.70 59.65 13.76
C HIS A 45 4.01 60.20 12.36
N LYS A 46 4.50 59.33 11.47
CA LYS A 46 4.98 59.65 10.12
C LYS A 46 4.30 58.78 9.08
N ARG A 47 4.46 59.19 7.81
CA ARG A 47 4.07 58.40 6.63
C ARG A 47 5.29 58.19 5.73
N SER A 48 5.43 56.97 5.24
CA SER A 48 6.49 56.60 4.30
C SER A 48 6.13 57.01 2.86
N LYS A 49 7.07 56.87 1.93
CA LYS A 49 6.83 57.09 0.49
C LYS A 49 5.76 56.14 -0.09
N LEU A 50 5.61 54.96 0.52
CA LEU A 50 4.58 53.97 0.15
C LEU A 50 3.28 54.16 0.95
N ASN A 51 3.11 55.31 1.61
CA ASN A 51 1.95 55.66 2.44
C ASN A 51 1.74 54.79 3.70
N ASN A 52 2.66 53.87 4.01
CA ASN A 52 2.66 53.16 5.30
C ASN A 52 2.88 54.14 6.46
N ARG A 53 2.04 54.03 7.48
CA ARG A 53 2.13 54.82 8.71
C ARG A 53 3.08 54.16 9.69
N PHE A 54 3.88 54.95 10.39
CA PHE A 54 4.87 54.45 11.33
C PHE A 54 5.22 55.49 12.38
N PHE A 55 5.85 55.07 13.47
CA PHE A 55 6.39 55.95 14.49
C PHE A 55 7.91 56.06 14.36
N ALA A 56 8.43 57.27 14.54
CA ALA A 56 9.86 57.52 14.57
C ALA A 56 10.23 58.35 15.81
N HIS A 57 11.40 58.11 16.39
CA HIS A 57 11.91 58.94 17.47
C HIS A 57 12.02 60.41 17.01
N LYS A 58 11.61 61.33 17.88
CA LYS A 58 11.70 62.77 17.64
C LYS A 58 13.17 63.22 17.61
N ASN A 59 13.99 62.65 18.48
CA ASN A 59 15.44 62.85 18.56
C ASN A 59 16.16 61.62 18.01
N LYS A 60 17.32 61.77 17.36
CA LYS A 60 18.16 60.66 16.87
C LYS A 60 18.96 60.02 18.03
N LEU A 61 18.26 59.54 19.05
CA LEU A 61 18.86 58.74 20.12
C LEU A 61 18.97 57.29 19.67
N GLU A 62 20.06 56.61 20.03
CA GLU A 62 20.19 55.18 19.83
C GLU A 62 19.20 54.47 20.77
N CYS A 63 18.18 53.83 20.20
CA CYS A 63 17.21 53.04 20.92
C CYS A 63 17.53 51.56 20.70
N GLN A 64 17.63 50.79 21.78
CA GLN A 64 17.78 49.33 21.72
C GLN A 64 16.45 48.60 21.47
N GLY A 65 15.36 49.36 21.30
CA GLY A 65 14.05 48.82 20.98
C GLY A 65 14.06 48.10 19.65
N SER A 66 13.57 46.86 19.68
CA SER A 66 13.40 46.03 18.50
C SER A 66 11.92 45.91 18.15
N TYR A 67 11.64 45.74 16.86
CA TYR A 67 10.29 45.49 16.35
C TYR A 67 9.63 44.32 17.11
N GLU A 68 10.42 43.33 17.51
CA GLU A 68 9.92 42.12 18.14
C GLU A 68 9.45 42.35 19.57
N THR A 69 10.17 43.16 20.36
CA THR A 69 9.74 43.56 21.71
C THR A 69 8.42 44.34 21.67
N GLU A 70 8.24 45.18 20.65
CA GLU A 70 7.05 46.00 20.50
C GLU A 70 5.85 45.21 19.99
N LEU A 71 6.07 44.30 19.04
CA LEU A 71 5.08 43.33 18.58
C LEU A 71 4.62 42.41 19.71
N HIS A 72 5.54 41.92 20.56
CA HIS A 72 5.23 41.09 21.72
C HIS A 72 4.23 41.79 22.65
N ARG A 73 4.54 43.05 23.01
CA ARG A 73 3.67 43.85 23.89
C ARG A 73 2.32 44.19 23.23
N TYR A 74 2.31 44.53 21.95
CA TYR A 74 1.05 44.75 21.21
C TYR A 74 0.18 43.49 21.22
N ALA A 75 0.77 42.31 20.96
CA ALA A 75 0.05 41.04 20.96
C ALA A 75 -0.57 40.71 22.32
N LYS A 76 0.18 40.87 23.42
CA LYS A 76 -0.35 40.67 24.78
C LYS A 76 -1.58 41.54 25.04
N GLN A 77 -1.52 42.81 24.64
CA GLN A 77 -2.63 43.74 24.77
C GLN A 77 -3.85 43.30 23.95
N ILE A 78 -3.66 43.00 22.66
CA ILE A 78 -4.75 42.57 21.77
C ILE A 78 -5.43 41.30 22.30
N ILE A 79 -4.67 40.32 22.77
CA ILE A 79 -5.19 39.06 23.32
C ILE A 79 -6.00 39.34 24.60
N SER A 80 -5.45 40.08 25.56
CA SER A 80 -6.10 40.36 26.85
C SER A 80 -7.37 41.23 26.71
N GLN A 81 -7.46 42.08 25.68
CA GLN A 81 -8.59 42.98 25.47
C GLN A 81 -9.71 42.36 24.63
N ASN A 82 -9.39 41.56 23.60
CA ASN A 82 -10.42 41.01 22.71
C ASN A 82 -11.18 39.85 23.36
N LEU A 83 -10.56 39.15 24.33
CA LEU A 83 -11.15 38.03 25.08
C LEU A 83 -11.75 36.93 24.18
N LYS A 84 -11.34 36.87 22.92
CA LYS A 84 -11.81 35.92 21.94
C LYS A 84 -10.64 35.50 21.06
N ILE A 85 -10.27 34.23 21.14
CA ILE A 85 -9.07 33.71 20.48
C ILE A 85 -9.31 32.29 19.95
N LYS A 86 -8.67 31.96 18.83
CA LYS A 86 -8.62 30.60 18.31
C LYS A 86 -7.67 29.75 19.16
N ILE A 87 -8.15 28.61 19.64
CA ILE A 87 -7.34 27.64 20.36
C ILE A 87 -6.95 26.50 19.40
N PRO A 88 -5.68 26.07 19.38
CA PRO A 88 -5.25 24.98 18.51
C PRO A 88 -5.90 23.65 18.90
N GLU A 89 -6.05 22.75 17.93
CA GLU A 89 -6.46 21.37 18.22
C GLU A 89 -5.41 20.66 19.07
N TYR A 90 -5.85 19.78 19.98
CA TYR A 90 -4.93 18.97 20.78
C TYR A 90 -4.87 17.55 20.23
N TYR A 91 -3.67 17.11 19.86
CA TYR A 91 -3.44 15.77 19.30
C TYR A 91 -2.78 14.86 20.33
N VAL A 92 -3.36 13.67 20.52
CA VAL A 92 -2.74 12.58 21.27
C VAL A 92 -2.22 11.53 20.30
N ASN A 93 -0.89 11.34 20.29
CA ASN A 93 -0.18 10.37 19.45
C ASN A 93 -0.56 10.42 17.96
N ASN A 94 -0.97 11.58 17.43
CA ASN A 94 -1.46 11.77 16.05
C ASN A 94 -2.73 10.97 15.65
N PHE A 95 -3.41 10.30 16.58
CA PHE A 95 -4.58 9.47 16.29
C PHE A 95 -5.89 9.99 16.89
N TYR A 96 -5.80 10.80 17.95
CA TYR A 96 -6.95 11.36 18.61
C TYR A 96 -6.82 12.87 18.68
N THR A 97 -7.85 13.57 18.21
CA THR A 97 -7.88 15.02 18.17
C THR A 97 -9.03 15.53 19.03
N GLN A 98 -8.71 16.39 19.99
CA GLN A 98 -9.71 17.26 20.59
C GLN A 98 -9.72 18.55 19.77
N SER A 99 -10.77 18.75 18.97
CA SER A 99 -10.92 19.97 18.19
C SER A 99 -11.29 21.14 19.10
N TYR A 100 -10.66 22.27 18.82
CA TYR A 100 -10.92 23.54 19.49
C TYR A 100 -11.17 24.61 18.42
N GLY A 101 -12.12 25.48 18.70
CA GLY A 101 -12.48 26.61 17.83
C GLY A 101 -12.07 27.94 18.44
N ILE A 102 -12.75 29.00 17.98
CA ILE A 102 -12.67 30.30 18.62
C ILE A 102 -13.44 30.23 19.95
N GLN A 103 -12.77 30.56 21.05
CA GLN A 103 -13.37 30.60 22.39
C GLN A 103 -13.41 32.03 22.92
N SER A 104 -14.40 32.30 23.77
CA SER A 104 -14.58 33.57 24.47
C SER A 104 -14.25 33.43 25.96
N PHE A 105 -13.79 34.54 26.54
CA PHE A 105 -13.33 34.65 27.91
C PHE A 105 -13.94 35.88 28.59
N ASP A 106 -13.97 35.87 29.92
CA ASP A 106 -14.57 36.94 30.74
C ASP A 106 -13.53 37.98 31.14
N LYS A 107 -12.28 37.55 31.36
CA LYS A 107 -11.18 38.41 31.81
C LYS A 107 -9.88 38.02 31.13
N GLY A 108 -9.04 39.02 30.86
CA GLY A 108 -7.67 38.86 30.40
C GLY A 108 -6.72 39.63 31.31
N GLU A 109 -5.58 39.05 31.65
CA GLU A 109 -4.55 39.71 32.45
C GLU A 109 -3.18 39.49 31.81
N ILE A 110 -2.45 40.57 31.60
CA ILE A 110 -1.12 40.54 31.02
C ILE A 110 -0.14 40.31 32.15
N GLU A 111 0.76 39.34 31.98
CA GLU A 111 1.88 39.15 32.87
C GLU A 111 1.49 39.02 34.37
N PRO A 112 0.60 38.08 34.73
CA PRO A 112 0.13 37.91 36.11
C PRO A 112 1.28 37.50 37.04
N THR A 113 1.53 38.27 38.11
CA THR A 113 2.63 38.00 39.04
C THR A 113 2.39 36.79 39.95
N GLY A 114 1.14 36.43 40.20
CA GLY A 114 0.79 35.30 41.08
C GLY A 114 1.40 33.97 40.65
N PHE A 115 1.58 33.73 39.34
CA PHE A 115 2.16 32.49 38.81
C PHE A 115 3.65 32.33 39.13
N LEU A 116 4.40 33.42 39.32
CA LEU A 116 5.80 33.33 39.74
C LEU A 116 5.90 32.76 41.16
N GLU A 117 4.99 33.17 42.04
CA GLU A 117 4.95 32.76 43.44
C GLU A 117 4.44 31.32 43.59
N THR A 118 3.43 30.93 42.80
CA THR A 118 2.79 29.61 42.92
C THR A 118 3.44 28.53 42.04
N ASN A 119 3.87 28.87 40.82
CA ASN A 119 4.23 27.91 39.78
C ASN A 119 5.66 28.10 39.23
N SER A 120 6.44 29.06 39.75
CA SER A 120 7.83 29.33 39.33
C SER A 120 8.01 29.71 37.85
N PHE A 121 6.94 30.15 37.19
CA PHE A 121 6.94 30.71 35.84
C PHE A 121 5.92 31.84 35.71
N LYS A 122 6.05 32.69 34.69
CA LYS A 122 5.10 33.76 34.38
C LYS A 122 4.58 33.58 32.95
N PRO A 123 3.26 33.44 32.72
CA PRO A 123 2.72 33.48 31.37
C PRO A 123 2.68 34.92 30.85
N ASP A 124 2.70 35.11 29.52
CA ASP A 124 2.56 36.43 28.91
C ASP A 124 1.14 36.99 29.08
N VAL A 125 0.13 36.15 28.90
CA VAL A 125 -1.28 36.48 29.14
C VAL A 125 -1.99 35.31 29.78
N ILE A 126 -2.92 35.59 30.69
CA ILE A 126 -3.93 34.65 31.15
C ILE A 126 -5.31 35.11 30.68
N LEU A 127 -6.08 34.19 30.11
CA LEU A 127 -7.50 34.39 29.82
C LEU A 127 -8.34 33.50 30.75
N VAL A 128 -9.36 34.08 31.36
CA VAL A 128 -10.22 33.41 32.36
C VAL A 128 -11.65 33.37 31.86
N ASN A 129 -12.29 32.20 31.96
CA ASN A 129 -13.71 31.97 31.68
C ASN A 129 -14.30 31.11 32.82
N GLY A 130 -15.06 31.72 33.71
CA GLY A 130 -15.48 31.11 34.97
C GLY A 130 -14.30 30.50 35.74
N ASP A 131 -14.37 29.20 36.02
CA ASP A 131 -13.32 28.44 36.74
C ASP A 131 -12.21 27.90 35.81
N SER A 132 -12.20 28.27 34.52
CA SER A 132 -11.21 27.81 33.55
C SER A 132 -10.27 28.92 33.14
N GLU A 133 -8.98 28.61 33.20
CA GLU A 133 -7.90 29.50 32.78
C GLU A 133 -7.19 28.93 31.55
N LEU A 134 -6.77 29.82 30.65
CA LEU A 134 -5.88 29.53 29.54
C LEU A 134 -4.67 30.46 29.64
N LEU A 135 -3.51 29.85 29.81
CA LEU A 135 -2.23 30.56 29.80
C LEU A 135 -1.74 30.68 28.35
N ILE A 136 -1.17 31.82 28.01
CA ILE A 136 -0.70 32.11 26.66
C ILE A 136 0.73 32.63 26.75
N GLU A 137 1.60 32.04 25.94
CA GLU A 137 2.92 32.56 25.61
C GLU A 137 2.90 33.12 24.18
N VAL A 138 3.58 34.25 23.96
CA VAL A 138 3.74 34.85 22.63
C VAL A 138 5.21 34.75 22.21
N LEU A 139 5.46 33.98 21.17
CA LEU A 139 6.78 33.79 20.57
C LEU A 139 7.03 34.83 19.48
N VAL A 140 8.15 35.56 19.54
CA VAL A 140 8.55 36.51 18.47
C VAL A 140 9.98 36.27 17.96
N THR A 141 10.94 35.94 18.82
CA THR A 141 12.34 35.71 18.39
C THR A 141 13.06 34.57 19.08
N HIS A 142 12.51 34.01 20.17
CA HIS A 142 13.15 32.96 20.94
C HIS A 142 12.11 31.96 21.41
N GLU A 143 12.29 30.69 21.02
CA GLU A 143 11.45 29.56 21.46
C GLU A 143 11.37 29.49 22.99
N VAL A 144 10.25 28.97 23.50
CA VAL A 144 10.09 28.64 24.92
C VAL A 144 11.25 27.75 25.40
N ASP A 145 11.93 28.19 26.45
CA ASP A 145 12.97 27.41 27.12
C ASP A 145 12.37 26.08 27.65
N LEU A 146 13.05 24.95 27.38
CA LEU A 146 12.67 23.61 27.84
C LEU A 146 12.44 23.53 29.37
N GLU A 147 13.05 24.44 30.14
CA GLU A 147 12.78 24.55 31.58
C GLU A 147 11.37 25.06 31.90
N LYS A 148 10.82 25.96 31.08
CA LYS A 148 9.47 26.51 31.28
C LYS A 148 8.40 25.49 30.91
N GLU A 149 8.58 24.74 29.83
CA GLU A 149 7.68 23.65 29.43
C GLU A 149 7.51 22.62 30.58
N LYS A 150 8.62 22.19 31.20
CA LYS A 150 8.58 21.27 32.35
C LYS A 150 7.80 21.83 33.54
N LYS A 151 7.98 23.11 33.86
CA LYS A 151 7.26 23.76 34.98
C LYS A 151 5.76 23.82 34.72
N VAL A 152 5.37 24.06 33.47
CA VAL A 152 3.96 24.11 33.05
C VAL A 152 3.33 22.71 33.03
N ASP A 153 4.05 21.68 32.59
CA ASP A 153 3.58 20.28 32.67
C ASP A 153 3.39 19.86 34.14
N LEU A 154 4.30 20.25 35.04
CA LEU A 154 4.18 20.01 36.49
C LEU A 154 3.01 20.75 37.14
N SER A 155 2.70 21.97 36.71
CA SER A 155 1.54 22.72 37.24
C SER A 155 0.21 22.17 36.74
N GLY A 156 0.21 21.42 35.64
CA GLY A 156 -1.00 20.85 35.04
C GLY A 156 -1.87 21.87 34.32
N GLU A 157 -1.41 23.11 34.16
CA GLU A 157 -2.20 24.20 33.59
C GLU A 157 -2.28 24.12 32.07
N SER A 158 -3.41 24.53 31.52
CA SER A 158 -3.57 24.65 30.07
C SER A 158 -2.80 25.86 29.55
N MET A 159 -1.79 25.62 28.72
CA MET A 159 -0.98 26.67 28.12
C MET A 159 -0.80 26.45 26.61
N ILE A 160 -0.99 27.52 25.85
CA ILE A 160 -0.68 27.55 24.41
C ILE A 160 0.42 28.57 24.10
N GLU A 161 1.16 28.31 23.04
CA GLU A 161 2.06 29.27 22.43
C GLU A 161 1.44 29.83 21.16
N ILE A 162 1.62 31.13 20.93
CA ILE A 162 1.24 31.83 19.70
C ILE A 162 2.52 32.31 19.01
N ASP A 163 2.80 31.76 17.84
CA ASP A 163 4.00 32.09 17.08
C ASP A 163 3.78 33.30 16.16
N LEU A 164 4.49 34.39 16.47
CA LEU A 164 4.51 35.62 15.70
C LEU A 164 5.88 35.90 15.07
N SER A 165 6.80 34.92 15.06
CA SER A 165 8.16 35.08 14.55
C SER A 165 8.21 35.48 13.07
N GLU A 166 7.24 35.02 12.28
CA GLU A 166 7.17 35.34 10.85
C GLU A 166 6.51 36.68 10.53
N VAL A 167 5.85 37.35 11.50
CA VAL A 167 5.03 38.55 11.26
C VAL A 167 5.83 39.66 10.58
N ARG A 168 7.12 39.81 10.93
CA ARG A 168 8.02 40.82 10.37
C ARG A 168 8.16 40.70 8.83
N SER A 169 7.97 39.50 8.28
CA SER A 169 8.05 39.23 6.84
C SER A 169 6.75 39.52 6.08
N LEU A 170 5.61 39.67 6.78
CA LEU A 170 4.27 39.68 6.19
C LEU A 170 3.74 41.09 5.88
N ASN A 171 4.33 42.15 6.44
CA ASN A 171 3.93 43.57 6.24
C ASN A 171 2.40 43.78 6.30
N LEU A 172 1.78 43.37 7.41
CA LEU A 172 0.33 43.35 7.61
C LEU A 172 -0.24 44.74 7.94
N SER A 173 -1.49 44.98 7.52
CA SER A 173 -2.30 46.10 8.05
C SER A 173 -2.67 45.83 9.51
N LYS A 174 -3.22 46.83 10.23
CA LYS A 174 -3.68 46.63 11.61
C LYS A 174 -4.73 45.52 11.70
N ILE A 175 -5.74 45.56 10.82
CA ILE A 175 -6.86 44.61 10.84
C ILE A 175 -6.33 43.19 10.59
N ASP A 176 -5.42 43.06 9.62
CA ASP A 176 -4.81 41.77 9.32
C ASP A 176 -3.88 41.29 10.44
N LEU A 177 -3.16 42.19 11.10
CA LEU A 177 -2.30 41.87 12.24
C LEU A 177 -3.11 41.40 13.46
N ASP A 178 -4.20 42.09 13.78
CA ASP A 178 -5.09 41.72 14.89
C ASP A 178 -5.70 40.33 14.64
N ASP A 179 -6.23 40.10 13.44
CA ASP A 179 -6.76 38.79 13.04
C ASP A 179 -5.67 37.72 12.99
N TYR A 180 -4.44 38.08 12.62
CA TYR A 180 -3.32 37.16 12.67
C TYR A 180 -3.02 36.71 14.11
N ILE A 181 -2.87 37.66 15.03
CA ILE A 181 -2.63 37.43 16.47
C ILE A 181 -3.75 36.61 17.12
N LEU A 182 -5.01 36.84 16.73
CA LEU A 182 -6.17 36.19 17.36
C LEU A 182 -6.56 34.86 16.71
N ASN A 183 -6.33 34.69 15.39
CA ASN A 183 -6.88 33.56 14.64
C ASN A 183 -5.93 32.84 13.66
N LYS A 184 -4.96 33.51 13.03
CA LYS A 184 -4.21 32.91 11.90
C LYS A 184 -2.80 32.43 12.21
N SER A 185 -2.12 33.02 13.19
CA SER A 185 -0.76 32.60 13.57
C SER A 185 -0.69 31.10 13.93
N PRO A 186 0.44 30.43 13.69
CA PRO A 186 0.68 29.10 14.22
C PRO A 186 0.49 29.08 15.74
N ARG A 187 -0.14 28.01 16.24
CA ARG A 187 -0.43 27.83 17.67
C ARG A 187 -0.17 26.38 18.06
N SER A 188 0.47 26.18 19.20
CA SER A 188 0.77 24.86 19.73
C SER A 188 0.38 24.80 21.21
N TRP A 189 0.12 23.58 21.70
CA TRP A 189 -0.09 23.35 23.13
C TRP A 189 1.27 23.11 23.80
N ILE A 190 1.59 23.90 24.82
CA ILE A 190 2.71 23.62 25.73
C ILE A 190 2.27 22.55 26.74
N ASN A 191 1.08 22.72 27.33
CA ASN A 191 0.46 21.71 28.17
C ASN A 191 -1.06 21.78 28.09
N HIS A 192 -1.72 20.65 28.32
CA HIS A 192 -3.16 20.54 28.30
C HIS A 192 -3.65 19.84 29.57
N LYS A 193 -4.46 20.52 30.39
CA LYS A 193 -4.88 20.00 31.71
C LYS A 193 -5.50 18.59 31.71
N ASN A 194 -6.20 18.24 30.63
CA ASN A 194 -6.79 16.91 30.45
C ASN A 194 -5.89 15.89 29.73
N LYS A 195 -4.60 16.18 29.48
CA LYS A 195 -3.66 15.33 28.71
C LYS A 195 -3.75 13.86 29.09
N LYS A 196 -3.61 13.53 30.38
CA LYS A 196 -3.70 12.14 30.88
C LYS A 196 -5.05 11.48 30.55
N LYS A 197 -6.16 12.18 30.83
CA LYS A 197 -7.52 11.68 30.57
C LYS A 197 -7.79 11.49 29.08
N LEU A 198 -7.26 12.37 28.23
CA LEU A 198 -7.37 12.25 26.78
C LEU A 198 -6.54 11.07 26.26
N ILE A 199 -5.35 10.83 26.82
CA ILE A 199 -4.53 9.64 26.53
C ILE A 199 -5.27 8.35 26.90
N GLU A 200 -5.86 8.28 28.09
CA GLU A 200 -6.63 7.11 28.54
C GLU A 200 -7.86 6.86 27.66
N ARG A 201 -8.60 7.92 27.30
CA ARG A 201 -9.74 7.82 26.38
C ARG A 201 -9.32 7.36 24.98
N ALA A 202 -8.23 7.90 24.45
CA ALA A 202 -7.70 7.49 23.15
C ALA A 202 -7.28 6.01 23.15
N ALA A 203 -6.64 5.53 24.23
CA ALA A 203 -6.28 4.13 24.39
C ALA A 203 -7.51 3.22 24.48
N ALA A 204 -8.53 3.60 25.25
CA ALA A 204 -9.78 2.85 25.36
C ALA A 204 -10.55 2.78 24.02
N GLN A 205 -10.62 3.90 23.29
CA GLN A 205 -11.23 3.94 21.97
C GLN A 205 -10.48 3.01 21.00
N ARG A 206 -9.15 3.09 20.98
CA ARG A 206 -8.32 2.22 20.12
C ARG A 206 -8.53 0.74 20.44
N LEU A 207 -8.65 0.39 21.72
CA LEU A 207 -8.95 -0.98 22.14
C LEU A 207 -10.34 -1.44 21.65
N ASN A 208 -11.36 -0.59 21.77
CA ASN A 208 -12.71 -0.90 21.27
C ASN A 208 -12.74 -1.05 19.74
N GLU A 209 -12.01 -0.19 19.01
CA GLU A 209 -11.85 -0.32 17.55
C GLU A 209 -11.17 -1.64 17.17
N MET A 210 -10.13 -2.04 17.90
CA MET A 210 -9.45 -3.33 17.70
C MET A 210 -10.40 -4.50 17.94
N ILE A 211 -11.13 -4.50 19.05
CA ILE A 211 -12.10 -5.56 19.37
C ILE A 211 -13.19 -5.64 18.30
N SER A 212 -13.76 -4.49 17.91
CA SER A 212 -14.76 -4.41 16.85
C SER A 212 -14.23 -4.96 15.52
N SER A 213 -13.03 -4.53 15.12
CA SER A 213 -12.41 -5.01 13.88
C SER A 213 -12.12 -6.51 13.89
N ASN A 214 -11.69 -7.06 15.03
CA ASN A 214 -11.53 -8.51 15.21
C ASN A 214 -12.86 -9.25 15.06
N ASN A 215 -13.93 -8.72 15.66
CA ASN A 215 -15.28 -9.29 15.53
C ASN A 215 -15.78 -9.27 14.09
N GLU A 216 -15.52 -8.19 13.34
CA GLU A 216 -15.91 -8.10 11.93
C GLU A 216 -15.15 -9.10 11.05
N ILE A 217 -13.84 -9.27 11.24
CA ILE A 217 -13.08 -10.30 10.52
C ILE A 217 -13.60 -11.70 10.86
N ARG A 218 -13.89 -11.96 12.14
CA ARG A 218 -14.45 -13.23 12.58
C ARG A 218 -15.81 -13.50 11.93
N LYS A 219 -16.72 -12.54 11.94
CA LYS A 219 -18.02 -12.64 11.25
C LYS A 219 -17.85 -12.85 9.75
N TYR A 220 -16.92 -12.15 9.11
CA TYR A 220 -16.61 -12.34 7.70
C TYR A 220 -16.23 -13.80 7.45
N VAL A 221 -15.29 -14.36 8.22
CA VAL A 221 -14.87 -15.77 8.09
C VAL A 221 -16.02 -16.74 8.33
N GLU A 222 -16.82 -16.53 9.37
CA GLU A 222 -17.96 -17.40 9.72
C GLU A 222 -19.08 -17.36 8.67
N SER A 223 -19.28 -16.20 8.03
CA SER A 223 -20.30 -15.98 6.99
C SER A 223 -19.80 -16.20 5.57
N PHE A 224 -18.50 -16.49 5.40
CA PHE A 224 -17.86 -16.53 4.08
C PHE A 224 -18.41 -17.68 3.22
N ILE A 225 -19.03 -17.34 2.10
CA ILE A 225 -19.50 -18.29 1.10
C ILE A 225 -18.53 -18.26 -0.08
N PRO A 226 -17.74 -19.33 -0.30
CA PRO A 226 -16.81 -19.38 -1.41
C PRO A 226 -17.53 -19.44 -2.76
N SER A 227 -16.92 -18.84 -3.78
CA SER A 227 -17.39 -18.87 -5.16
C SER A 227 -17.19 -20.24 -5.81
N ARG A 228 -17.80 -20.44 -6.97
CA ARG A 228 -17.56 -21.60 -7.84
C ARG A 228 -16.94 -21.17 -9.16
N MET A 229 -16.09 -22.03 -9.71
CA MET A 229 -15.65 -21.87 -11.11
C MET A 229 -16.85 -22.10 -12.05
N GLN A 230 -16.76 -21.54 -13.26
CA GLN A 230 -17.70 -21.84 -14.33
C GLN A 230 -17.75 -23.34 -14.61
N LEU A 231 -18.95 -23.91 -14.70
CA LEU A 231 -19.14 -25.36 -14.75
C LEU A 231 -18.44 -26.01 -15.96
N SER A 232 -18.45 -25.33 -17.11
CA SER A 232 -17.79 -25.79 -18.34
C SER A 232 -16.26 -25.83 -18.17
N GLU A 233 -15.68 -24.80 -17.56
CA GLU A 233 -14.26 -24.71 -17.25
C GLU A 233 -13.86 -25.79 -16.24
N TYR A 234 -14.58 -25.86 -15.12
CA TYR A 234 -14.36 -26.87 -14.08
C TYR A 234 -14.40 -28.29 -14.66
N SER A 235 -15.44 -28.62 -15.44
CA SER A 235 -15.61 -29.95 -16.05
C SER A 235 -14.51 -30.27 -17.07
N ARG A 236 -14.01 -29.26 -17.80
CA ARG A 236 -12.88 -29.42 -18.73
C ARG A 236 -11.59 -29.68 -17.96
N THR A 237 -11.32 -28.91 -16.92
CA THR A 237 -10.11 -29.04 -16.10
C THR A 237 -10.11 -30.34 -15.32
N GLN A 238 -11.22 -30.76 -14.72
CA GLN A 238 -11.33 -32.07 -14.06
C GLN A 238 -11.04 -33.23 -15.01
N ARG A 239 -11.61 -33.23 -16.22
CA ARG A 239 -11.30 -34.27 -17.24
C ARG A 239 -9.81 -34.30 -17.58
N LYS A 240 -9.21 -33.13 -17.74
CA LYS A 240 -7.77 -32.99 -18.00
C LYS A 240 -6.94 -33.57 -16.85
N LEU A 241 -7.27 -33.25 -15.59
CA LEU A 241 -6.58 -33.78 -14.40
C LEU A 241 -6.74 -35.30 -14.28
N LYS A 242 -7.94 -35.82 -14.55
CA LYS A 242 -8.25 -37.25 -14.52
C LYS A 242 -7.40 -38.07 -15.49
N ASN A 243 -7.09 -37.53 -16.67
CA ASN A 243 -6.23 -38.22 -17.64
C ASN A 243 -4.84 -38.55 -17.10
N TYR A 244 -4.36 -37.80 -16.09
CA TYR A 244 -3.06 -37.98 -15.45
C TYR A 244 -3.17 -38.49 -14.00
N GLY A 245 -4.36 -38.94 -13.59
CA GLY A 245 -4.61 -39.41 -12.22
C GLY A 245 -4.36 -38.35 -11.14
N LEU A 246 -4.52 -37.06 -11.48
CA LEU A 246 -4.39 -35.94 -10.54
C LEU A 246 -5.69 -35.63 -9.82
N ASP A 247 -6.82 -36.13 -10.33
CA ASP A 247 -8.15 -35.92 -9.74
C ASP A 247 -8.30 -36.54 -8.34
N ARG A 248 -7.51 -37.56 -8.01
CA ARG A 248 -7.42 -38.12 -6.65
C ARG A 248 -6.94 -37.14 -5.57
N ALA A 249 -6.32 -36.03 -5.98
CA ALA A 249 -5.90 -34.95 -5.08
C ALA A 249 -7.00 -33.87 -4.89
N ILE A 250 -8.18 -34.05 -5.47
CA ILE A 250 -9.32 -33.13 -5.33
C ILE A 250 -10.27 -33.64 -4.23
N GLY A 251 -10.85 -32.73 -3.46
CA GLY A 251 -11.75 -33.03 -2.35
C GLY A 251 -11.04 -33.34 -1.04
N LEU A 252 -9.74 -33.02 -0.94
CA LEU A 252 -9.01 -33.21 0.30
C LEU A 252 -9.43 -32.16 1.34
N PRO A 253 -9.55 -32.53 2.62
CA PRO A 253 -9.96 -31.59 3.66
C PRO A 253 -8.92 -30.47 3.81
N CYS A 254 -9.40 -29.27 4.12
CA CYS A 254 -8.58 -28.10 4.40
C CYS A 254 -9.08 -27.50 5.71
N SER A 255 -8.22 -27.37 6.72
CA SER A 255 -8.62 -26.83 8.03
C SER A 255 -9.00 -25.35 7.99
N MET A 256 -8.55 -24.63 6.95
CA MET A 256 -8.77 -23.20 6.78
C MET A 256 -9.22 -22.86 5.35
N PRO A 257 -10.42 -23.30 4.93
CA PRO A 257 -10.87 -23.16 3.55
C PRO A 257 -11.18 -21.71 3.18
N TYR A 258 -11.48 -20.85 4.16
CA TYR A 258 -11.80 -19.43 3.99
C TYR A 258 -10.66 -18.59 3.42
N TRP A 259 -9.43 -19.11 3.40
CA TRP A 259 -8.29 -18.47 2.72
C TRP A 259 -8.39 -18.54 1.20
N PHE A 260 -9.24 -19.41 0.65
CA PHE A 260 -9.44 -19.58 -0.78
C PHE A 260 -10.77 -18.96 -1.18
N HIS A 261 -10.79 -18.25 -2.30
CA HIS A 261 -12.03 -17.60 -2.74
C HIS A 261 -13.02 -18.57 -3.41
N LEU A 262 -12.58 -19.79 -3.76
CA LEU A 262 -13.38 -20.84 -4.39
C LEU A 262 -13.68 -22.00 -3.42
N GLU A 263 -14.72 -22.76 -3.71
CA GLU A 263 -15.03 -24.01 -2.99
C GLU A 263 -13.86 -25.01 -3.06
N THR A 264 -13.76 -25.91 -2.07
CA THR A 264 -12.63 -26.83 -1.89
C THR A 264 -12.23 -27.55 -3.18
N ASN A 265 -13.19 -28.18 -3.85
CA ASN A 265 -12.90 -28.93 -5.07
C ASN A 265 -12.42 -28.03 -6.21
N HIS A 266 -12.92 -26.80 -6.26
CA HIS A 266 -12.66 -25.83 -7.32
C HIS A 266 -11.27 -25.22 -7.19
N TRP A 267 -10.87 -24.70 -6.02
CA TRP A 267 -9.52 -24.17 -5.86
C TRP A 267 -8.46 -25.27 -5.96
N GLN A 268 -8.73 -26.49 -5.48
CA GLN A 268 -7.79 -27.62 -5.61
C GLN A 268 -7.62 -28.03 -7.08
N THR A 269 -8.72 -28.06 -7.85
CA THR A 269 -8.69 -28.29 -9.30
C THR A 269 -7.84 -27.22 -10.00
N LEU A 270 -8.10 -25.94 -9.71
CA LEU A 270 -7.36 -24.83 -10.31
C LEU A 270 -5.89 -24.83 -9.90
N TYR A 271 -5.58 -25.11 -8.63
CA TYR A 271 -4.22 -25.22 -8.13
C TYR A 271 -3.45 -26.32 -8.87
N LEU A 272 -4.00 -27.53 -8.98
CA LEU A 272 -3.35 -28.62 -9.71
C LEU A 272 -3.17 -28.29 -11.18
N ASP A 273 -4.16 -27.65 -11.82
CA ASP A 273 -4.03 -27.21 -13.21
C ASP A 273 -2.87 -26.22 -13.38
N LYS A 274 -2.75 -25.26 -12.46
CA LYS A 274 -1.66 -24.27 -12.47
C LYS A 274 -0.29 -24.91 -12.26
N ILE A 275 -0.17 -25.80 -11.28
CA ILE A 275 1.10 -26.47 -10.98
C ILE A 275 1.54 -27.41 -12.13
N PHE A 276 0.60 -28.17 -12.71
CA PHE A 276 0.91 -29.20 -13.70
C PHE A 276 0.79 -28.76 -15.17
N PHE A 277 0.21 -27.60 -15.48
CA PHE A 277 0.00 -27.19 -16.87
C PHE A 277 0.27 -25.72 -17.22
N ASP A 278 0.46 -24.82 -16.26
CA ASP A 278 0.75 -23.41 -16.56
C ASP A 278 2.15 -23.27 -17.19
N GLN A 279 2.23 -22.63 -18.36
CA GLN A 279 3.46 -22.50 -19.15
C GLN A 279 4.36 -21.35 -18.71
N ASP A 280 3.80 -20.32 -18.06
CA ASP A 280 4.58 -19.15 -17.60
C ASP A 280 5.53 -19.52 -16.45
N GLN A 281 5.24 -20.59 -15.70
CA GLN A 281 6.15 -21.15 -14.69
C GLN A 281 7.28 -22.01 -15.28
N ARG A 282 7.37 -22.12 -16.61
CA ARG A 282 8.16 -23.16 -17.32
C ARG A 282 9.06 -22.60 -18.41
N SER A 283 9.29 -21.29 -18.46
CA SER A 283 10.03 -20.58 -19.51
C SER A 283 11.53 -20.92 -19.61
N SER A 284 12.04 -21.87 -18.82
CA SER A 284 13.35 -22.48 -19.08
C SER A 284 13.43 -23.92 -18.56
N ILE A 285 13.82 -24.85 -19.45
CA ILE A 285 14.63 -26.08 -19.21
C ILE A 285 13.94 -27.46 -19.36
N HIS A 286 14.70 -28.35 -20.04
CA HIS A 286 14.66 -29.80 -20.32
C HIS A 286 13.58 -30.69 -19.65
N GLU A 287 13.24 -31.80 -20.32
CA GLU A 287 12.23 -32.80 -19.93
C GLU A 287 12.32 -33.28 -18.47
N ASP A 288 13.51 -33.25 -17.85
CA ASP A 288 13.77 -33.73 -16.48
C ASP A 288 13.47 -32.74 -15.35
N ARG A 289 13.13 -31.48 -15.65
CA ARG A 289 12.86 -30.48 -14.61
C ARG A 289 11.46 -30.59 -13.99
N VAL A 290 11.42 -30.93 -12.71
CA VAL A 290 10.24 -30.80 -11.85
C VAL A 290 10.03 -29.36 -11.41
N LEU A 291 8.78 -29.01 -11.15
CA LEU A 291 8.48 -27.80 -10.38
C LEU A 291 8.68 -28.09 -8.90
N THR A 292 9.67 -27.44 -8.28
CA THR A 292 9.76 -27.31 -6.83
C THR A 292 8.62 -26.41 -6.37
N LEU A 293 7.77 -26.91 -5.48
CA LEU A 293 6.70 -26.14 -4.88
C LEU A 293 7.34 -25.19 -3.86
N TYR A 294 7.67 -23.98 -4.30
CA TYR A 294 8.18 -22.89 -3.48
C TYR A 294 7.07 -22.36 -2.57
N ALA A 295 6.56 -23.19 -1.66
CA ALA A 295 5.90 -22.69 -0.46
C ALA A 295 6.93 -22.10 0.53
N PHE A 296 8.24 -22.32 0.29
CA PHE A 296 9.35 -21.73 1.04
C PHE A 296 10.55 -21.45 0.13
N ASP A 297 10.96 -20.18 0.04
CA ASP A 297 12.37 -19.82 0.07
C ASP A 297 12.64 -19.01 1.33
N HIS A 298 12.58 -19.69 2.46
CA HIS A 298 13.20 -19.17 3.67
C HIS A 298 14.19 -20.24 4.12
N GLY A 299 15.46 -19.84 4.26
CA GLY A 299 16.45 -20.66 4.93
C GLY A 299 15.89 -21.11 6.29
N GLU A 300 16.23 -22.33 6.68
CA GLU A 300 15.89 -22.90 7.97
C GLU A 300 16.09 -21.85 9.07
N GLY A 301 15.00 -21.43 9.72
CA GLY A 301 15.04 -20.48 10.85
C GLY A 301 14.36 -19.12 10.66
N SER A 302 13.84 -18.78 9.47
CA SER A 302 13.12 -17.50 9.30
C SER A 302 11.63 -17.66 9.67
N LYS A 303 11.14 -16.92 10.67
CA LYS A 303 9.69 -16.82 10.93
C LYS A 303 8.99 -16.16 9.73
N PRO A 304 7.86 -16.70 9.26
CA PRO A 304 6.90 -16.03 8.39
C PRO A 304 6.58 -14.59 8.83
N ASP A 305 7.24 -13.60 8.25
CA ASP A 305 6.87 -12.20 8.47
C ASP A 305 5.91 -11.74 7.37
N PHE A 306 4.65 -11.51 7.73
CA PHE A 306 3.55 -11.04 6.86
C PHE A 306 3.94 -9.85 5.96
N ASP A 307 4.89 -9.01 6.38
CA ASP A 307 4.95 -7.61 5.95
C ASP A 307 5.83 -7.33 4.71
N SER A 308 6.80 -8.17 4.31
CA SER A 308 7.70 -7.81 3.17
C SER A 308 7.87 -8.87 2.08
N LYS A 309 7.92 -10.16 2.44
CA LYS A 309 8.20 -11.24 1.47
C LYS A 309 6.94 -11.93 0.94
N TYR A 310 5.82 -11.84 1.66
CA TYR A 310 4.56 -12.53 1.32
C TYR A 310 3.79 -11.84 0.20
N VAL A 311 3.62 -10.52 0.31
CA VAL A 311 2.95 -9.69 -0.70
C VAL A 311 3.70 -9.75 -2.03
N GLY A 312 5.03 -9.76 -2.01
CA GLY A 312 5.86 -9.87 -3.21
C GLY A 312 5.71 -11.19 -3.96
N TRP A 313 5.57 -12.32 -3.27
CA TRP A 313 5.39 -13.64 -3.91
C TRP A 313 3.95 -13.87 -4.39
N LEU A 314 2.97 -13.60 -3.54
CA LEU A 314 1.56 -13.76 -3.90
C LEU A 314 1.17 -12.80 -5.04
N ASN A 315 1.74 -11.59 -5.12
CA ASN A 315 1.46 -10.67 -6.22
C ASN A 315 2.10 -11.06 -7.55
N ASN A 316 3.16 -11.87 -7.55
CA ASN A 316 3.90 -12.27 -8.75
C ASN A 316 3.67 -13.73 -9.18
N SER A 317 2.76 -14.46 -8.53
CA SER A 317 2.47 -15.86 -8.84
C SER A 317 1.13 -16.05 -9.56
N SER A 318 1.08 -16.99 -10.51
CA SER A 318 -0.17 -17.46 -11.13
C SER A 318 -1.16 -18.07 -10.11
N LEU A 319 -0.73 -18.28 -8.86
CA LEU A 319 -1.56 -18.81 -7.77
C LEU A 319 -2.33 -17.72 -7.02
N ARG A 320 -2.08 -16.44 -7.32
CA ARG A 320 -2.80 -15.30 -6.75
C ARG A 320 -4.32 -15.48 -6.80
N MET A 321 -4.81 -15.96 -7.94
CA MET A 321 -6.23 -16.18 -8.22
C MET A 321 -6.87 -17.29 -7.38
N LEU A 322 -6.16 -17.96 -6.47
CA LEU A 322 -6.75 -18.96 -5.59
C LEU A 322 -7.29 -18.35 -4.30
N PHE A 323 -6.67 -17.24 -3.86
CA PHE A 323 -6.83 -16.75 -2.51
C PHE A 323 -7.95 -15.71 -2.36
N ASN A 324 -8.55 -15.69 -1.17
CA ASN A 324 -9.48 -14.67 -0.75
C ASN A 324 -8.71 -13.40 -0.37
N TRP A 325 -8.54 -12.51 -1.35
CA TRP A 325 -7.77 -11.27 -1.19
C TRP A 325 -8.43 -10.27 -0.27
N ASP A 326 -9.77 -10.20 -0.25
CA ASP A 326 -10.49 -9.30 0.65
C ASP A 326 -10.18 -9.62 2.11
N LEU A 327 -10.17 -10.91 2.47
CA LEU A 327 -9.79 -11.36 3.81
C LEU A 327 -8.30 -11.09 4.10
N ILE A 328 -7.41 -11.38 3.16
CA ILE A 328 -5.96 -11.16 3.32
C ILE A 328 -5.68 -9.67 3.57
N ASP A 329 -6.27 -8.79 2.76
CA ASP A 329 -6.10 -7.35 2.87
C ASP A 329 -6.71 -6.81 4.17
N ALA A 330 -7.89 -7.29 4.57
CA ALA A 330 -8.52 -6.91 5.84
C ALA A 330 -7.64 -7.27 7.05
N ILE A 331 -7.05 -8.47 7.05
CA ILE A 331 -6.15 -8.92 8.12
C ILE A 331 -4.84 -8.14 8.11
N ARG A 332 -4.28 -7.84 6.94
CA ARG A 332 -3.08 -7.01 6.82
C ARG A 332 -3.33 -5.62 7.42
N SER A 333 -4.41 -4.95 7.01
CA SER A 333 -4.76 -3.63 7.53
C SER A 333 -5.05 -3.64 9.03
N HIS A 334 -5.69 -4.70 9.55
CA HIS A 334 -5.85 -4.88 10.99
C HIS A 334 -4.49 -4.98 11.70
N ARG A 335 -3.58 -5.80 11.18
CA ARG A 335 -2.24 -5.99 11.75
C ARG A 335 -1.41 -4.73 11.75
N GLU A 336 -1.39 -3.99 10.63
CA GLU A 336 -0.70 -2.70 10.51
C GLU A 336 -1.24 -1.69 11.54
N ARG A 337 -2.56 -1.72 11.81
CA ARG A 337 -3.20 -0.77 12.71
C ARG A 337 -3.16 -1.18 14.18
N PHE A 338 -3.28 -2.46 14.51
CA PHE A 338 -3.49 -2.94 15.88
C PHE A 338 -2.56 -4.07 16.34
N GLY A 339 -1.77 -4.66 15.45
CA GLY A 339 -0.97 -5.86 15.72
C GLY A 339 -1.72 -7.16 15.40
N LEU A 340 -1.14 -8.31 15.77
CA LEU A 340 -1.68 -9.62 15.38
C LEU A 340 -3.08 -9.88 15.99
N PRO A 341 -4.07 -10.32 15.20
CA PRO A 341 -5.36 -10.79 15.70
C PRO A 341 -5.17 -11.99 16.65
N PRO A 342 -5.80 -12.02 17.83
CA PRO A 342 -5.67 -13.15 18.75
C PRO A 342 -6.27 -14.47 18.23
N GLU A 343 -7.22 -14.42 17.28
CA GLU A 343 -8.13 -15.54 17.01
C GLU A 343 -8.13 -16.10 15.58
N ILE A 344 -7.31 -15.57 14.66
CA ILE A 344 -7.25 -16.12 13.30
C ILE A 344 -6.24 -17.26 13.27
N ARG A 345 -6.75 -18.50 13.20
CA ARG A 345 -6.01 -19.76 13.39
C ARG A 345 -5.00 -20.13 12.27
N GLY A 346 -4.44 -19.17 11.55
CA GLY A 346 -3.36 -19.46 10.61
C GLY A 346 -3.16 -18.41 9.51
N HIS A 347 -2.63 -18.84 8.37
CA HIS A 347 -2.22 -18.01 7.24
C HIS A 347 -2.54 -18.76 5.93
N PRO A 348 -2.83 -18.10 4.78
CA PRO A 348 -3.16 -18.77 3.51
C PRO A 348 -2.13 -19.81 3.07
N ASN A 349 -0.83 -19.53 3.24
CA ASN A 349 0.23 -20.51 2.97
C ASN A 349 0.16 -21.74 3.88
N ALA A 350 -0.24 -21.61 5.15
CA ALA A 350 -0.38 -22.78 6.03
C ALA A 350 -1.49 -23.69 5.53
N ALA A 351 -2.60 -23.12 5.05
CA ALA A 351 -3.68 -23.87 4.41
C ALA A 351 -3.22 -24.57 3.13
N LEU A 352 -2.41 -23.89 2.30
CA LEU A 352 -1.85 -24.50 1.09
C LEU A 352 -0.83 -25.61 1.40
N ILE A 353 0.02 -25.42 2.41
CA ILE A 353 1.01 -26.41 2.86
C ILE A 353 0.30 -27.64 3.43
N GLU A 354 -0.76 -27.46 4.22
CA GLU A 354 -1.58 -28.57 4.71
C GLU A 354 -2.09 -29.41 3.54
N TYR A 355 -2.66 -28.77 2.53
CA TYR A 355 -3.10 -29.44 1.32
C TYR A 355 -1.96 -30.16 0.58
N GLN A 356 -0.82 -29.49 0.35
CA GLN A 356 0.34 -30.12 -0.30
C GLN A 356 0.83 -31.36 0.47
N ASN A 357 0.83 -31.31 1.80
CA ASN A 357 1.15 -32.47 2.64
C ASN A 357 0.15 -33.61 2.43
N LEU A 358 -1.15 -33.33 2.34
CA LEU A 358 -2.17 -34.33 2.06
C LEU A 358 -1.98 -34.95 0.66
N VAL A 359 -1.69 -34.13 -0.35
CA VAL A 359 -1.40 -34.61 -1.71
C VAL A 359 -0.15 -35.50 -1.75
N HIS A 360 0.91 -35.12 -1.01
CA HIS A 360 2.10 -35.95 -0.88
C HIS A 360 1.78 -37.31 -0.24
N LYS A 361 0.93 -37.34 0.80
CA LYS A 361 0.52 -38.58 1.48
C LYS A 361 -0.25 -39.55 0.57
N ILE A 362 -0.97 -39.04 -0.44
CA ILE A 362 -1.63 -39.89 -1.46
C ILE A 362 -0.58 -40.69 -2.27
N GLY A 363 0.63 -40.16 -2.40
CA GLY A 363 1.73 -40.79 -3.11
C GLY A 363 1.64 -40.64 -4.64
N GLY A 364 2.79 -40.44 -5.29
CA GLY A 364 2.90 -40.39 -6.75
C GLY A 364 2.33 -39.15 -7.42
N ILE A 365 2.05 -38.06 -6.67
CA ILE A 365 1.74 -36.73 -7.24
C ILE A 365 2.82 -35.73 -6.83
N PHE A 366 3.10 -35.62 -5.53
CA PHE A 366 4.19 -34.82 -4.98
C PHE A 366 5.23 -35.71 -4.31
N GLU A 367 6.50 -35.41 -4.56
CA GLU A 367 7.68 -36.06 -3.99
C GLU A 367 8.40 -35.10 -3.04
N ARG A 368 9.05 -35.62 -2.00
CA ARG A 368 9.90 -34.79 -1.13
C ARG A 368 11.26 -34.60 -1.77
N SER A 369 11.73 -33.35 -1.84
CA SER A 369 13.09 -33.03 -2.24
C SER A 369 14.06 -33.08 -1.06
N HIS A 370 15.36 -33.04 -1.34
CA HIS A 370 16.44 -33.16 -0.36
C HIS A 370 16.42 -32.06 0.73
N GLY A 371 15.73 -30.94 0.49
CA GLY A 371 15.56 -29.83 1.44
C GLY A 371 14.20 -29.78 2.15
N GLY A 372 13.46 -30.90 2.19
CA GLY A 372 12.14 -30.97 2.84
C GLY A 372 11.00 -30.28 2.09
N ARG A 373 11.26 -29.75 0.89
CA ARG A 373 10.25 -29.14 0.00
C ARG A 373 9.50 -30.23 -0.78
N PHE A 374 8.37 -29.87 -1.36
CA PHE A 374 7.65 -30.74 -2.29
C PHE A 374 8.02 -30.42 -3.74
N GLU A 375 8.11 -31.46 -4.56
CA GLU A 375 8.31 -31.39 -6.00
C GLU A 375 7.20 -32.15 -6.71
N THR A 376 6.82 -31.67 -7.89
CA THR A 376 5.93 -32.43 -8.78
C THR A 376 6.56 -33.75 -9.20
N ASN A 377 5.77 -34.83 -9.28
CA ASN A 377 6.27 -36.13 -9.70
C ASN A 377 6.81 -36.08 -11.14
N LYS A 378 8.08 -36.48 -11.30
CA LYS A 378 8.81 -36.47 -12.58
C LYS A 378 8.09 -37.21 -13.69
N LYS A 379 7.51 -38.38 -13.39
CA LYS A 379 6.85 -39.23 -14.39
C LYS A 379 5.60 -38.54 -14.94
N ILE A 380 4.77 -37.96 -14.06
CA ILE A 380 3.57 -37.21 -14.47
C ILE A 380 3.96 -35.98 -15.30
N VAL A 381 4.95 -35.21 -14.85
CA VAL A 381 5.42 -34.02 -15.58
C VAL A 381 5.96 -34.40 -16.96
N GLY A 382 6.75 -35.47 -17.05
CA GLY A 382 7.25 -36.01 -18.31
C GLY A 382 6.11 -36.44 -19.24
N GLU A 383 5.12 -37.18 -18.73
CA GLU A 383 3.94 -37.60 -19.48
C GLU A 383 3.17 -36.40 -20.07
N ILE A 384 2.93 -35.38 -19.25
CA ILE A 384 2.24 -34.15 -19.68
C ILE A 384 3.03 -33.43 -20.78
N ARG A 385 4.36 -33.33 -20.64
CA ARG A 385 5.23 -32.66 -21.62
C ARG A 385 5.26 -33.37 -22.94
N ARG A 386 5.47 -34.70 -22.94
CA ARG A 386 5.47 -35.51 -24.15
C ARG A 386 4.13 -35.47 -24.87
N ASN A 387 3.02 -35.58 -24.14
CA ASN A 387 1.70 -35.39 -24.72
C ASN A 387 1.53 -33.98 -25.32
N SER A 388 1.95 -32.93 -24.61
CA SER A 388 1.90 -31.55 -25.14
C SER A 388 2.76 -31.38 -26.39
N GLN A 389 3.94 -31.99 -26.43
CA GLN A 389 4.85 -31.97 -27.58
C GLN A 389 4.25 -32.71 -28.77
N LEU A 390 3.69 -33.91 -28.56
CA LEU A 390 3.02 -34.70 -29.59
C LEU A 390 1.93 -33.88 -30.28
N PHE A 391 1.00 -33.32 -29.50
CA PHE A 391 -0.08 -32.53 -30.07
C PHE A 391 0.44 -31.24 -30.71
N SER A 392 1.41 -30.54 -30.11
CA SER A 392 1.99 -29.33 -30.69
C SER A 392 2.63 -29.58 -32.06
N LEU A 393 3.41 -30.66 -32.19
CA LEU A 393 4.02 -31.06 -33.46
C LEU A 393 2.95 -31.43 -34.48
N LEU A 394 1.97 -32.26 -34.12
CA LEU A 394 0.89 -32.65 -35.03
C LEU A 394 0.09 -31.44 -35.52
N TYR A 395 -0.33 -30.54 -34.63
CA TYR A 395 -1.02 -29.31 -35.00
C TYR A 395 -0.14 -28.39 -35.87
N SER A 396 1.18 -28.41 -35.69
CA SER A 396 2.11 -27.71 -36.57
C SER A 396 2.16 -28.34 -37.96
N ILE A 397 2.16 -29.67 -38.07
CA ILE A 397 2.20 -30.38 -39.36
C ILE A 397 0.93 -30.11 -40.16
N VAL A 398 -0.24 -30.21 -39.52
CA VAL A 398 -1.55 -30.03 -40.18
C VAL A 398 -2.11 -28.61 -40.05
N GLN A 399 -1.27 -27.61 -39.75
CA GLN A 399 -1.71 -26.25 -39.44
C GLN A 399 -2.63 -25.62 -40.50
N SER A 400 -2.40 -25.94 -41.79
CA SER A 400 -3.15 -25.39 -42.92
C SER A 400 -4.50 -26.07 -43.20
N ALA A 401 -4.83 -27.17 -42.51
CA ALA A 401 -6.09 -27.89 -42.72
C ALA A 401 -7.28 -27.19 -42.02
N ASP A 402 -8.50 -27.63 -42.32
CA ASP A 402 -9.71 -27.23 -41.59
C ASP A 402 -9.70 -27.76 -40.14
N ASP A 403 -10.26 -27.01 -39.18
CA ASP A 403 -10.19 -27.33 -37.75
C ASP A 403 -11.00 -28.58 -37.35
N GLU A 404 -12.12 -28.86 -38.01
CA GLU A 404 -12.89 -30.08 -37.76
C GLU A 404 -12.11 -31.29 -38.27
N TRP A 405 -11.52 -31.16 -39.45
CA TRP A 405 -10.65 -32.18 -40.02
C TRP A 405 -9.41 -32.43 -39.15
N LYS A 406 -8.70 -31.39 -38.69
CA LYS A 406 -7.52 -31.51 -37.81
C LYS A 406 -7.85 -32.33 -36.57
N LYS A 407 -8.96 -31.98 -35.89
CA LYS A 407 -9.41 -32.66 -34.67
C LYS A 407 -9.68 -34.14 -34.94
N SER A 408 -10.40 -34.45 -36.03
CA SER A 408 -10.73 -35.83 -36.40
C SER A 408 -9.50 -36.65 -36.78
N PHE A 409 -8.64 -36.10 -37.65
CA PHE A 409 -7.42 -36.74 -38.12
C PHE A 409 -6.45 -37.02 -36.97
N ILE A 410 -6.11 -36.01 -36.17
CA ILE A 410 -5.18 -36.16 -35.04
C ILE A 410 -5.75 -37.19 -34.05
N LYS A 411 -7.05 -37.12 -33.74
CA LYS A 411 -7.71 -38.07 -32.83
C LYS A 411 -7.55 -39.52 -33.30
N ASN A 412 -7.63 -39.78 -34.60
CA ASN A 412 -7.49 -41.12 -35.16
C ASN A 412 -6.02 -41.54 -35.26
N TRP A 413 -5.15 -40.66 -35.76
CA TRP A 413 -3.73 -40.94 -35.99
C TRP A 413 -3.00 -41.32 -34.70
N VAL A 414 -3.20 -40.57 -33.60
CA VAL A 414 -2.52 -40.86 -32.33
C VAL A 414 -2.93 -42.19 -31.68
N ARG A 415 -4.01 -42.82 -32.15
CA ARG A 415 -4.53 -44.11 -31.66
C ARG A 415 -4.23 -45.28 -32.60
N LYS A 416 -3.60 -45.02 -33.74
CA LYS A 416 -3.16 -46.05 -34.67
C LYS A 416 -1.70 -46.35 -34.39
N GLU A 417 -1.31 -47.62 -34.42
CA GLU A 417 0.10 -48.00 -34.35
C GLU A 417 0.87 -47.40 -35.53
N VAL A 418 2.09 -46.94 -35.24
CA VAL A 418 3.01 -46.44 -36.26
C VAL A 418 4.05 -47.51 -36.51
N ASP A 419 4.16 -47.94 -37.76
CA ASP A 419 5.08 -49.00 -38.19
C ASP A 419 6.52 -48.64 -37.80
N GLY A 420 7.24 -49.62 -37.24
CA GLY A 420 8.62 -49.42 -36.76
C GLY A 420 8.76 -48.86 -35.34
N TYR A 421 7.66 -48.42 -34.72
CA TYR A 421 7.67 -47.86 -33.35
C TYR A 421 7.00 -48.75 -32.29
N GLY A 422 6.29 -49.80 -32.72
CA GLY A 422 5.82 -50.88 -31.84
C GLY A 422 4.60 -50.59 -30.97
N ASP A 423 4.08 -49.36 -30.97
CA ASP A 423 2.83 -49.00 -30.29
C ASP A 423 2.23 -47.72 -30.92
N THR A 424 1.09 -47.28 -30.39
CA THR A 424 0.42 -46.03 -30.74
C THR A 424 1.21 -44.80 -30.24
N PRO A 425 1.21 -43.67 -30.97
CA PRO A 425 1.87 -42.44 -30.57
C PRO A 425 1.45 -41.96 -29.17
N LEU A 426 0.17 -42.12 -28.82
CA LEU A 426 -0.34 -41.74 -27.51
C LEU A 426 0.25 -42.59 -26.37
N ARG A 427 0.45 -43.89 -26.60
CA ARG A 427 1.05 -44.78 -25.60
C ARG A 427 2.56 -44.57 -25.51
N LEU A 428 3.23 -44.37 -26.63
CA LEU A 428 4.65 -44.00 -26.67
C LEU A 428 4.91 -42.68 -25.93
N ALA A 429 4.10 -41.64 -26.19
CA ALA A 429 4.17 -40.38 -25.46
C ALA A 429 3.91 -40.56 -23.96
N LYS A 430 3.01 -41.48 -23.60
CA LYS A 430 2.72 -41.78 -22.20
C LYS A 430 3.92 -42.42 -21.50
N GLU A 431 4.43 -43.52 -22.05
CA GLU A 431 5.50 -44.33 -21.45
C GLU A 431 6.87 -43.65 -21.52
N GLY A 432 7.14 -42.87 -22.58
CA GLY A 432 8.43 -42.24 -22.84
C GLY A 432 9.50 -43.25 -23.27
N GLY A 433 10.78 -42.87 -23.14
CA GLY A 433 11.92 -43.71 -23.49
C GLY A 433 12.30 -43.64 -24.97
N THR A 434 13.20 -44.53 -25.39
CA THR A 434 13.88 -44.45 -26.70
C THR A 434 12.92 -44.44 -27.89
N TYR A 435 11.86 -45.24 -27.85
CA TYR A 435 10.85 -45.27 -28.93
C TYR A 435 10.10 -43.94 -29.05
N TRP A 436 9.79 -43.28 -27.93
CA TRP A 436 9.24 -41.93 -27.96
C TRP A 436 10.25 -40.93 -28.52
N ASP A 437 11.51 -40.99 -28.08
CA ASP A 437 12.55 -40.04 -28.51
C ASP A 437 12.75 -40.11 -30.03
N HIS A 438 12.77 -41.33 -30.59
CA HIS A 438 12.81 -41.53 -32.04
C HIS A 438 11.58 -40.95 -32.73
N LEU A 439 10.37 -41.23 -32.22
CA LEU A 439 9.13 -40.74 -32.83
C LEU A 439 9.06 -39.21 -32.80
N ALA A 440 9.38 -38.61 -31.66
CA ALA A 440 9.39 -37.16 -31.49
C ALA A 440 10.39 -36.49 -32.44
N ASN A 441 11.59 -37.07 -32.62
CA ASN A 441 12.58 -36.58 -33.58
C ASN A 441 12.06 -36.65 -35.03
N SER A 442 11.45 -37.76 -35.45
CA SER A 442 10.85 -37.86 -36.78
C SER A 442 9.73 -36.84 -36.99
N LEU A 443 8.89 -36.58 -35.99
CA LEU A 443 7.87 -35.52 -36.06
C LEU A 443 8.49 -34.12 -36.18
N VAL A 444 9.60 -33.84 -35.50
CA VAL A 444 10.36 -32.59 -35.63
C VAL A 444 10.95 -32.45 -37.04
N GLU A 445 11.51 -33.52 -37.61
CA GLU A 445 12.03 -33.52 -38.97
C GLU A 445 10.92 -33.24 -40.00
N ILE A 446 9.74 -33.84 -39.85
CA ILE A 446 8.56 -33.57 -40.71
C ILE A 446 8.12 -32.10 -40.57
N CYS A 447 8.08 -31.55 -39.35
CA CYS A 447 7.85 -30.13 -39.12
C CYS A 447 8.88 -29.24 -39.83
N ASN A 448 10.16 -29.62 -39.83
CA ASN A 448 11.23 -28.88 -40.50
C ASN A 448 11.14 -28.97 -42.02
N LEU A 449 10.80 -30.14 -42.57
CA LEU A 449 10.55 -30.32 -44.00
C LEU A 449 9.44 -29.38 -44.50
N ARG A 450 8.36 -29.22 -43.73
CA ARG A 450 7.29 -28.24 -44.04
C ARG A 450 7.82 -26.80 -44.15
N LYS A 451 8.86 -26.46 -43.39
CA LYS A 451 9.52 -25.14 -43.40
C LYS A 451 10.63 -25.02 -44.46
N GLY A 452 10.72 -25.97 -45.41
CA GLY A 452 11.76 -25.99 -46.44
C GLY A 452 13.05 -26.68 -46.02
N GLY A 453 13.02 -27.46 -44.93
CA GLY A 453 14.13 -28.28 -44.46
C GLY A 453 14.45 -29.47 -45.36
N ARG A 454 15.41 -30.30 -44.92
CA ARG A 454 15.87 -31.48 -45.67
C ARG A 454 14.75 -32.51 -45.85
N PRO A 455 14.78 -33.30 -46.96
CA PRO A 455 13.87 -34.44 -47.14
C PRO A 455 13.99 -35.44 -45.98
N VAL A 456 12.86 -36.03 -45.59
CA VAL A 456 12.76 -37.08 -44.57
C VAL A 456 12.49 -38.43 -45.22
N SER A 457 12.95 -39.51 -44.60
CA SER A 457 12.82 -40.87 -45.15
C SER A 457 11.42 -41.46 -45.01
N ASP A 458 10.65 -41.01 -44.02
CA ASP A 458 9.29 -41.49 -43.75
C ASP A 458 8.41 -40.34 -43.22
N LEU A 459 7.17 -40.28 -43.70
CA LEU A 459 6.16 -39.31 -43.29
C LEU A 459 5.24 -39.84 -42.18
N LEU A 460 5.35 -41.11 -41.79
CA LEU A 460 4.52 -41.73 -40.75
C LEU A 460 3.02 -41.64 -41.07
N GLY A 461 2.66 -41.62 -42.36
CA GLY A 461 1.29 -41.40 -42.83
C GLY A 461 0.72 -40.01 -42.53
N LEU A 462 1.56 -39.02 -42.18
CA LEU A 462 1.16 -37.63 -41.97
C LEU A 462 1.16 -36.84 -43.28
N PRO A 463 0.12 -36.03 -43.55
CA PRO A 463 0.10 -35.20 -44.75
C PRO A 463 1.03 -34.00 -44.61
N ILE A 464 1.81 -33.72 -45.66
CA ILE A 464 2.55 -32.47 -45.78
C ILE A 464 1.74 -31.50 -46.62
N PHE A 465 1.10 -30.53 -45.98
CA PHE A 465 0.45 -29.42 -46.68
C PHE A 465 1.45 -28.27 -46.85
N ARG A 466 1.89 -28.00 -48.09
CA ARG A 466 2.70 -26.80 -48.37
C ARG A 466 1.81 -25.56 -48.19
N ALA A 467 2.33 -24.51 -47.54
CA ALA A 467 1.64 -23.23 -47.39
C ALA A 467 1.21 -22.62 -48.75
N ASN A 468 1.90 -22.98 -49.84
CA ASN A 468 1.63 -22.48 -51.19
C ASN A 468 0.54 -23.24 -51.96
N GLU A 469 0.12 -24.43 -51.52
CA GLU A 469 -0.85 -25.26 -52.25
C GLU A 469 -2.31 -24.96 -51.86
N VAL A 470 -2.54 -24.54 -50.60
CA VAL A 470 -3.86 -24.14 -50.10
C VAL A 470 -4.24 -22.73 -50.55
N ALA A 471 -3.27 -21.82 -50.74
CA ALA A 471 -3.50 -20.50 -51.31
C ALA A 471 -3.92 -20.54 -52.81
N ALA A 472 -3.75 -21.69 -53.48
CA ALA A 472 -4.07 -21.89 -54.89
C ALA A 472 -5.45 -22.56 -55.14
N GLY A 473 -6.28 -22.78 -54.12
CA GLY A 473 -7.65 -23.28 -54.29
C GLY A 473 -7.79 -24.68 -54.89
N ARG A 474 -6.74 -25.52 -54.87
CA ARG A 474 -6.83 -26.90 -55.38
C ARG A 474 -7.48 -27.80 -54.33
N SER A 475 -8.62 -28.42 -54.67
CA SER A 475 -9.34 -29.37 -53.81
C SER A 475 -8.45 -30.53 -53.38
N VAL A 476 -8.58 -30.98 -52.13
CA VAL A 476 -7.75 -32.03 -51.48
C VAL A 476 -8.14 -33.45 -51.93
N ASP A 477 -8.93 -33.60 -53.00
CA ASP A 477 -9.50 -34.91 -53.39
C ASP A 477 -8.50 -35.91 -54.00
N HIS A 478 -7.32 -35.46 -54.44
CA HIS A 478 -6.35 -36.33 -55.12
C HIS A 478 -5.40 -37.10 -54.18
N LEU A 479 -5.49 -36.89 -52.86
CA LEU A 479 -4.69 -37.61 -51.86
C LEU A 479 -5.50 -38.68 -51.11
N ARG A 480 -6.71 -39.03 -51.60
CA ARG A 480 -7.65 -39.93 -50.90
C ARG A 480 -7.54 -41.42 -51.21
N SER A 481 -6.69 -41.88 -52.13
CA SER A 481 -6.64 -43.31 -52.48
C SER A 481 -5.37 -43.97 -51.95
N GLY A 482 -5.47 -44.57 -50.77
CA GLY A 482 -4.76 -45.79 -50.48
C GLY A 482 -5.59 -46.95 -51.01
N ASP A 483 -5.25 -47.44 -52.21
CA ASP A 483 -5.61 -48.77 -52.68
C ASP A 483 -4.36 -49.36 -53.33
N GLY A 484 -3.87 -50.46 -52.75
CA GLY A 484 -2.80 -51.25 -53.34
C GLY A 484 -3.30 -51.98 -54.59
N LEU A 485 -2.39 -52.24 -55.53
CA LEU A 485 -2.28 -53.48 -56.33
C LEU A 485 -1.15 -53.36 -57.37
N ASN A 486 -0.07 -54.11 -57.13
CA ASN A 486 0.81 -54.90 -58.01
C ASN A 486 1.02 -54.60 -59.51
N CYS A 487 2.29 -54.84 -59.91
CA CYS A 487 2.87 -55.11 -61.25
C CYS A 487 2.83 -53.96 -62.27
N HIS A 488 3.91 -53.52 -62.90
CA HIS A 488 5.10 -54.22 -63.43
C HIS A 488 6.38 -53.40 -63.26
#